data_AF-A0A8T4UFU7-F1
#
_entry.id   AF-A0A8T4UFU7-F1
#
_cell.length_a   1.000
_cell.length_b   1.000
_cell.length_c   1.000
_cell.angle_alpha   90.00
_cell.angle_beta   90.00
_cell.angle_gamma   90.00
#
_symmetry.space_group_name_H-M   'P 1'
#
loop_
_entity.id
_entity.type
_entity.pdbx_description
1 polymer ?
#
loop_
_entity_poly.entity_id
_entity_poly.type
_entity_poly.pdbx_seq_one_letter_code
_entity_poly.pdbx_strand_id
1 'polypeptide(L)'
;MIVRIRRRTLYLIAALMLIIPVAIAADVSRSFNVLLTVGNNQPKIFQVIAPAATDPVENGTVTVYVLFNATDPDGNNLDDTTAGAQIFLNGVYRLNSSRCNPVANYTNASTDDSTQYNCSVTFLYYNNASASWQVNVTVADINGNRTNDTGSSFTLNSLSAMRILDTSFDFGSVALGATAGAADNPFIINNTGNFDFTWVNLTGYDLHGVSDRSYSIPAQNFTVNVSANAIGLPLTNQTSVRLNAGPANNATLYHGAPGGVANQSLWLYVVMPSAGIISQQYNATAEWVLTVS
;
A
#
# COMPACT_ATOMS: atom_id res chain seq x y z
N MET A 1 -12.03 -33.19 -46.37
CA MET A 1 -11.28 -32.69 -47.53
C MET A 1 -11.14 -31.18 -47.39
N ILE A 2 -9.97 -30.69 -46.99
CA ILE A 2 -9.71 -29.24 -46.83
C ILE A 2 -9.17 -28.74 -48.17
N VAL A 3 -9.90 -27.87 -48.85
CA VAL A 3 -9.43 -27.21 -50.07
C VAL A 3 -9.18 -25.74 -49.75
N ARG A 4 -7.91 -25.33 -49.76
CA ARG A 4 -7.52 -23.90 -49.76
C ARG A 4 -7.53 -23.40 -51.20
N ILE A 5 -8.44 -22.49 -51.52
CA ILE A 5 -8.47 -21.82 -52.83
C ILE A 5 -7.91 -20.40 -52.68
N ARG A 6 -6.85 -20.09 -53.43
CA ARG A 6 -6.29 -18.73 -53.52
C ARG A 6 -7.11 -17.89 -54.49
N ARG A 7 -7.35 -16.64 -54.10
CA ARG A 7 -8.23 -15.58 -54.68
C ARG A 7 -8.12 -15.28 -56.18
N ARG A 8 -7.21 -15.92 -56.95
CA ARG A 8 -6.93 -15.58 -58.35
C ARG A 8 -7.59 -16.49 -59.39
N THR A 9 -8.27 -17.57 -59.00
CA THR A 9 -8.92 -18.51 -59.94
C THR A 9 -10.39 -18.20 -60.24
N LEU A 10 -10.95 -17.11 -59.68
CA LEU A 10 -12.40 -16.82 -59.75
C LEU A 10 -12.86 -16.36 -61.15
N TYR A 11 -11.96 -15.85 -61.99
CA TYR A 11 -12.35 -15.23 -63.27
C TYR A 11 -12.36 -16.17 -64.48
N LEU A 12 -11.80 -17.39 -64.37
CA LEU A 12 -11.77 -18.33 -65.51
C LEU A 12 -12.99 -19.26 -65.62
N ILE A 13 -13.83 -19.34 -64.58
CA ILE A 13 -14.99 -20.27 -64.56
C ILE A 13 -16.23 -19.65 -65.21
N ALA A 14 -16.28 -18.32 -65.37
CA ALA A 14 -17.45 -17.61 -65.89
C ALA A 14 -17.61 -17.68 -67.43
N ALA A 15 -16.57 -18.05 -68.19
CA ALA A 15 -16.58 -17.93 -69.65
C ALA A 15 -16.78 -19.25 -70.42
N LEU A 16 -16.94 -20.39 -69.74
CA LEU A 16 -17.08 -21.72 -70.37
C LEU A 16 -18.45 -22.37 -70.06
N MET A 17 -19.52 -21.60 -70.12
CA MET A 17 -20.90 -22.05 -69.88
C MET A 17 -21.83 -21.51 -70.97
N LEU A 18 -21.50 -21.76 -72.25
CA LEU A 18 -22.44 -21.56 -73.34
C LEU A 18 -22.48 -22.82 -74.21
N ILE A 19 -23.68 -23.37 -74.34
CA ILE A 19 -24.12 -24.47 -75.21
C ILE A 19 -23.95 -25.89 -74.61
N ILE A 20 -24.83 -26.24 -73.67
CA ILE A 20 -25.18 -27.64 -73.34
C ILE A 20 -26.72 -27.74 -73.43
N PRO A 21 -27.29 -28.83 -74.00
CA PRO A 21 -28.74 -29.00 -74.11
C PRO A 21 -29.39 -28.99 -72.73
N VAL A 22 -30.46 -28.20 -72.58
CA VAL A 22 -31.28 -28.15 -71.36
C VAL A 22 -32.07 -29.44 -71.25
N ALA A 23 -31.52 -30.41 -70.53
CA ALA A 23 -32.34 -31.36 -69.80
C ALA A 23 -32.82 -30.63 -68.54
N ILE A 24 -34.15 -30.46 -68.40
CA ILE A 24 -34.76 -29.97 -67.17
C ILE A 24 -34.60 -31.09 -66.13
N ALA A 25 -33.41 -31.20 -65.55
CA ALA A 25 -33.23 -31.92 -64.31
C ALA A 25 -33.98 -31.11 -63.25
N ALA A 26 -34.91 -31.75 -62.54
CA ALA A 26 -35.50 -31.18 -61.35
C ALA A 26 -34.37 -30.57 -60.49
N ASP A 27 -34.54 -29.33 -60.05
CA ASP A 27 -33.58 -28.65 -59.19
C ASP A 27 -33.50 -29.45 -57.89
N VAL A 28 -32.57 -30.39 -57.82
CA VAL A 28 -32.27 -31.08 -56.58
C VAL A 28 -31.42 -30.10 -55.80
N SER A 29 -32.07 -29.19 -55.08
CA SER A 29 -31.42 -28.37 -54.07
C SER A 29 -30.87 -29.33 -53.00
N ARG A 30 -29.64 -29.80 -53.18
CA ARG A 30 -28.95 -30.58 -52.16
C ARG A 30 -28.45 -29.58 -51.13
N SER A 31 -29.21 -29.42 -50.05
CA SER A 31 -28.71 -28.80 -48.84
C SER A 31 -27.55 -29.65 -48.31
N PHE A 32 -26.34 -29.12 -48.36
CA PHE A 32 -25.21 -29.67 -47.61
C PHE A 32 -25.09 -28.87 -46.32
N ASN A 33 -25.09 -29.56 -45.17
CA ASN A 33 -24.81 -28.93 -43.90
C ASN A 33 -23.29 -28.78 -43.77
N VAL A 34 -22.79 -27.54 -43.75
CA VAL A 34 -21.42 -27.24 -43.31
C VAL A 34 -21.47 -27.08 -41.80
N LEU A 35 -20.90 -28.03 -41.06
CA LEU A 35 -20.65 -27.83 -39.63
C LEU A 35 -19.34 -27.02 -39.49
N LEU A 36 -19.48 -25.72 -39.26
CA LEU A 36 -18.36 -24.85 -38.92
C LEU A 36 -18.29 -24.72 -37.40
N THR A 37 -17.28 -25.35 -36.79
CA THR A 37 -16.96 -25.07 -35.39
C THR A 37 -16.01 -23.88 -35.36
N VAL A 38 -16.52 -22.69 -35.03
CA VAL A 38 -15.66 -21.55 -34.65
C VAL A 38 -15.27 -21.78 -33.19
N GLY A 39 -13.98 -21.94 -32.92
CA GLY A 39 -13.48 -22.05 -31.55
C GLY A 39 -13.53 -20.68 -30.86
N ASN A 40 -13.70 -20.68 -29.54
CA ASN A 40 -13.60 -19.47 -28.72
C ASN A 40 -12.12 -19.12 -28.54
N ASN A 41 -11.70 -17.96 -29.04
CA ASN A 41 -10.38 -17.39 -28.85
C ASN A 41 -10.27 -16.79 -27.45
N GLN A 42 -9.04 -16.53 -26.99
CA GLN A 42 -8.81 -15.92 -25.69
C GLN A 42 -8.81 -14.39 -25.83
N PRO A 43 -9.34 -13.65 -24.84
CA PRO A 43 -9.17 -12.21 -24.75
C PRO A 43 -7.71 -11.77 -24.80
N LYS A 44 -7.49 -10.51 -25.17
CA LYS A 44 -6.18 -9.88 -25.18
C LYS A 44 -6.20 -8.60 -24.37
N ILE A 45 -5.33 -8.51 -23.37
CA ILE A 45 -4.95 -7.24 -22.76
C ILE A 45 -3.77 -6.72 -23.57
N PHE A 46 -3.93 -5.57 -24.22
CA PHE A 46 -2.91 -5.03 -25.12
C PHE A 46 -2.25 -3.77 -24.57
N GLN A 47 -2.80 -3.20 -23.49
CA GLN A 47 -2.22 -2.07 -22.81
C GLN A 47 -2.64 -2.08 -21.34
N VAL A 48 -1.65 -1.97 -20.46
CA VAL A 48 -1.85 -1.61 -19.06
C VAL A 48 -1.30 -0.19 -18.89
N ILE A 49 -2.15 0.71 -18.45
CA ILE A 49 -1.76 2.09 -18.15
C ILE A 49 -1.27 2.06 -16.71
N ALA A 50 0.05 2.11 -16.55
CA ALA A 50 0.68 2.06 -15.24
C ALA A 50 0.14 3.20 -14.36
N PRO A 51 -0.30 2.92 -13.12
CA PRO A 51 -0.69 3.95 -12.18
C PRO A 51 0.48 4.91 -11.89
N ALA A 52 0.16 6.18 -11.70
CA ALA A 52 1.14 7.16 -11.24
C ALA A 52 1.69 6.79 -9.86
N ALA A 53 2.95 7.15 -9.60
CA ALA A 53 3.50 7.03 -8.26
C ALA A 53 2.62 7.76 -7.25
N THR A 54 2.39 7.16 -6.08
CA THR A 54 1.41 7.65 -5.11
C THR A 54 2.03 7.77 -3.73
N ASP A 55 1.76 8.88 -3.06
CA ASP A 55 2.12 9.09 -1.66
C ASP A 55 1.06 8.47 -0.74
N PRO A 56 1.47 7.73 0.31
CA PRO A 56 0.56 7.34 1.37
C PRO A 56 -0.02 8.56 2.09
N VAL A 57 -1.19 8.40 2.69
CA VAL A 57 -1.79 9.39 3.61
C VAL A 57 -1.46 8.97 5.03
N GLU A 58 -0.90 9.88 5.83
CA GLU A 58 -0.58 9.62 7.25
C GLU A 58 -1.79 9.04 8.00
N ASN A 59 -1.61 7.88 8.64
CA ASN A 59 -2.66 7.17 9.39
C ASN A 59 -3.96 6.95 8.59
N GLY A 60 -3.86 6.89 7.27
CA GLY A 60 -5.00 6.86 6.36
C GLY A 60 -4.91 5.78 5.29
N THR A 61 -5.68 5.98 4.23
CA THR A 61 -5.70 5.12 3.05
C THR A 61 -5.57 5.97 1.80
N VAL A 62 -5.05 5.38 0.73
CA VAL A 62 -4.99 6.00 -0.59
C VAL A 62 -5.50 5.01 -1.63
N THR A 63 -6.27 5.51 -2.60
CA THR A 63 -6.80 4.69 -3.69
C THR A 63 -5.97 4.90 -4.94
N VAL A 64 -5.46 3.80 -5.49
CA VAL A 64 -4.69 3.75 -6.73
C VAL A 64 -5.60 3.25 -7.84
N TYR A 65 -5.60 3.94 -8.98
CA TYR A 65 -6.40 3.55 -10.15
C TYR A 65 -5.51 2.86 -11.18
N VAL A 66 -5.88 1.63 -11.54
CA VAL A 66 -5.26 0.86 -12.63
C VAL A 66 -6.20 0.87 -13.80
N LEU A 67 -5.73 1.36 -14.95
CA LEU A 67 -6.48 1.27 -16.19
C LEU A 67 -5.82 0.25 -17.12
N PHE A 68 -6.63 -0.53 -17.83
CA PHE A 68 -6.13 -1.41 -18.88
C PHE A 68 -7.14 -1.53 -20.00
N ASN A 69 -6.63 -1.78 -21.20
CA ASN A 69 -7.44 -1.96 -22.39
C ASN A 69 -7.40 -3.42 -22.81
N ALA A 70 -8.58 -3.97 -23.12
CA ALA A 70 -8.74 -5.33 -23.59
C ALA A 70 -9.60 -5.39 -24.86
N THR A 71 -9.37 -6.43 -25.66
CA THR A 71 -10.20 -6.80 -26.82
C THR A 71 -10.44 -8.30 -26.78
N ASP A 72 -11.51 -8.77 -27.41
CA ASP A 72 -11.65 -10.18 -27.74
C ASP A 72 -11.62 -10.39 -29.27
N PRO A 73 -10.83 -11.33 -29.79
CA PRO A 73 -10.79 -11.63 -31.23
C PRO A 73 -12.12 -12.12 -31.83
N ASP A 74 -13.04 -12.63 -31.00
CA ASP A 74 -14.37 -13.10 -31.41
C ASP A 74 -15.43 -11.98 -31.39
N GLY A 75 -15.03 -10.74 -31.06
CA GLY A 75 -15.87 -9.54 -31.06
C GLY A 75 -16.03 -8.93 -29.67
N ASN A 76 -17.06 -8.11 -29.46
CA ASN A 76 -17.31 -7.49 -28.14
C ASN A 76 -18.03 -8.45 -27.17
N ASN A 77 -17.32 -9.49 -26.72
CA ASN A 77 -17.85 -10.55 -25.83
C ASN A 77 -17.09 -10.67 -24.50
N LEU A 78 -16.36 -9.62 -24.10
CA LEU A 78 -15.69 -9.56 -22.79
C LEU A 78 -16.75 -9.59 -21.66
N ASP A 79 -16.48 -10.37 -20.61
CA ASP A 79 -17.27 -10.37 -19.39
C ASP A 79 -16.70 -9.35 -18.40
N ASP A 80 -17.31 -8.16 -18.38
CA ASP A 80 -16.93 -7.05 -17.50
C ASP A 80 -16.90 -7.45 -16.02
N THR A 81 -17.70 -8.43 -15.60
CA THR A 81 -17.76 -8.86 -14.20
C THR A 81 -16.52 -9.63 -13.75
N THR A 82 -15.72 -10.10 -14.72
CA THR A 82 -14.48 -10.84 -14.49
C THR A 82 -13.24 -9.96 -14.53
N ALA A 83 -13.40 -8.69 -14.94
CA ALA A 83 -12.34 -7.71 -14.99
C ALA A 83 -11.83 -7.40 -13.57
N GLY A 84 -10.53 -7.59 -13.37
CA GLY A 84 -9.89 -7.45 -12.07
C GLY A 84 -8.48 -6.90 -12.18
N ALA A 85 -8.08 -6.13 -11.17
CA ALA A 85 -6.69 -5.74 -10.96
C ALA A 85 -6.23 -6.21 -9.58
N GLN A 86 -5.00 -6.65 -9.49
CA GLN A 86 -4.32 -7.00 -8.27
C GLN A 86 -2.95 -6.35 -8.27
N ILE A 87 -2.59 -5.74 -7.14
CA ILE A 87 -1.24 -5.19 -6.96
C ILE A 87 -0.59 -5.96 -5.82
N PHE A 88 0.64 -6.42 -6.05
CA PHE A 88 1.33 -7.27 -5.09
C PHE A 88 2.82 -6.97 -5.04
N LEU A 89 3.43 -7.24 -3.89
CA LEU A 89 4.86 -7.11 -3.66
C LEU A 89 5.32 -8.36 -2.91
N ASN A 90 6.35 -9.05 -3.43
CA ASN A 90 6.91 -10.26 -2.83
C ASN A 90 5.85 -11.33 -2.48
N GLY A 91 4.83 -11.50 -3.32
CA GLY A 91 3.72 -12.44 -3.11
C GLY A 91 2.64 -11.98 -2.12
N VAL A 92 2.77 -10.78 -1.55
CA VAL A 92 1.73 -10.18 -0.69
C VAL A 92 0.77 -9.35 -1.56
N TYR A 93 -0.46 -9.84 -1.70
CA TYR A 93 -1.49 -9.21 -2.53
C TYR A 93 -2.26 -8.12 -1.77
N ARG A 94 -2.63 -7.05 -2.48
CA ARG A 94 -3.67 -6.12 -2.04
C ARG A 94 -5.02 -6.61 -2.56
N LEU A 95 -5.83 -7.12 -1.63
CA LEU A 95 -7.10 -7.79 -1.89
C LEU A 95 -8.30 -6.83 -1.89
N ASN A 96 -8.12 -5.58 -1.47
CA ASN A 96 -9.16 -4.55 -1.51
C ASN A 96 -9.20 -3.88 -2.90
N SER A 97 -9.09 -4.67 -3.97
CA SER A 97 -9.37 -4.18 -5.31
C SER A 97 -10.88 -4.30 -5.55
N SER A 98 -11.54 -3.16 -5.66
CA SER A 98 -12.91 -3.13 -6.20
C SER A 98 -12.93 -3.76 -7.59
N ARG A 99 -14.06 -4.36 -7.97
CA ARG A 99 -14.31 -4.79 -9.35
C ARG A 99 -13.99 -3.65 -10.32
N CYS A 100 -13.35 -3.98 -11.43
CA CYS A 100 -13.07 -3.00 -12.46
C CYS A 100 -14.38 -2.64 -13.17
N ASN A 101 -14.56 -1.36 -13.49
CA ASN A 101 -15.71 -0.91 -14.25
C ASN A 101 -15.28 -0.55 -15.67
N PRO A 102 -16.05 -0.92 -16.71
CA PRO A 102 -15.80 -0.45 -18.05
C PRO A 102 -15.95 1.08 -18.09
N VAL A 103 -15.03 1.75 -18.79
CA VAL A 103 -15.05 3.19 -18.99
C VAL A 103 -16.04 3.53 -20.09
N ALA A 104 -17.09 4.26 -19.76
CA ALA A 104 -18.12 4.66 -20.71
C ALA A 104 -17.53 5.53 -21.84
N ASN A 105 -18.01 5.32 -23.07
CA ASN A 105 -17.60 6.06 -24.27
C ASN A 105 -16.10 5.96 -24.59
N TYR A 106 -15.42 4.91 -24.11
CA TYR A 106 -14.06 4.63 -24.54
C TYR A 106 -14.05 4.38 -26.05
N THR A 107 -13.31 5.21 -26.78
CA THR A 107 -13.13 5.09 -28.23
C THR A 107 -11.65 4.95 -28.49
N ASN A 108 -11.20 3.73 -28.78
CA ASN A 108 -9.85 3.52 -29.26
C ASN A 108 -9.86 3.65 -30.79
N ALA A 109 -9.14 4.65 -31.31
CA ALA A 109 -9.07 4.91 -32.74
C ALA A 109 -8.49 3.75 -33.58
N SER A 110 -7.93 2.70 -32.95
CA SER A 110 -7.29 1.58 -33.64
C SER A 110 -8.10 0.27 -33.70
N THR A 111 -9.12 0.09 -32.87
CA THR A 111 -9.90 -1.17 -32.77
C THR A 111 -11.30 -0.91 -32.22
N ASP A 112 -12.33 -1.06 -33.05
CA ASP A 112 -13.74 -0.79 -32.69
C ASP A 112 -14.28 -1.74 -31.60
N ASP A 113 -13.61 -2.87 -31.31
CA ASP A 113 -13.99 -3.86 -30.28
C ASP A 113 -13.04 -3.84 -29.07
N SER A 114 -12.76 -2.65 -28.53
CA SER A 114 -11.91 -2.52 -27.33
C SER A 114 -12.66 -1.88 -26.17
N THR A 115 -12.44 -2.44 -24.97
CA THR A 115 -12.98 -1.94 -23.71
C THR A 115 -11.82 -1.52 -22.82
N GLN A 116 -11.91 -0.31 -22.27
CA GLN A 116 -11.04 0.12 -21.19
C GLN A 116 -11.70 -0.15 -19.85
N TYR A 117 -10.97 -0.73 -18.92
CA TYR A 117 -11.40 -0.96 -17.55
C TYR A 117 -10.67 -0.01 -16.60
N ASN A 118 -11.38 0.51 -15.61
CA ASN A 118 -10.82 1.27 -14.50
C ASN A 118 -11.05 0.51 -13.19
N CYS A 119 -9.95 0.15 -12.52
CA CYS A 119 -9.94 -0.60 -11.29
C CYS A 119 -9.38 0.27 -10.16
N SER A 120 -10.05 0.33 -9.01
CA SER A 120 -9.46 0.92 -7.80
C SER A 120 -8.85 -0.15 -6.88
N VAL A 121 -7.66 0.13 -6.37
CA VAL A 121 -6.93 -0.68 -5.39
C VAL A 121 -6.56 0.21 -4.21
N THR A 122 -7.02 -0.14 -3.01
CA THR A 122 -6.74 0.66 -1.80
C THR A 122 -5.46 0.20 -1.11
N PHE A 123 -4.59 1.17 -0.84
CA PHE A 123 -3.40 1.03 -0.01
C PHE A 123 -3.64 1.64 1.37
N LEU A 124 -3.04 1.02 2.38
CA LEU A 124 -3.01 1.50 3.76
C LEU A 124 -1.69 2.24 3.98
N TYR A 125 -1.69 3.22 4.89
CA TYR A 125 -0.52 4.05 5.17
C TYR A 125 0.74 3.27 5.57
N TYR A 126 0.58 2.05 6.08
CA TYR A 126 1.66 1.15 6.50
C TYR A 126 2.03 0.10 5.44
N ASN A 127 1.59 0.22 4.19
CA ASN A 127 2.07 -0.69 3.14
C ASN A 127 3.46 -0.27 2.67
N ASN A 128 4.34 -1.26 2.46
CA ASN A 128 5.75 -1.03 2.16
C ASN A 128 5.95 -0.07 0.98
N ALA A 129 6.78 0.95 1.19
CA ALA A 129 7.27 1.78 0.12
C ALA A 129 8.12 0.95 -0.85
N SER A 130 7.80 1.01 -2.15
CA SER A 130 8.54 0.27 -3.18
C SER A 130 8.17 0.77 -4.58
N ALA A 131 9.14 0.78 -5.49
CA ALA A 131 8.91 0.95 -6.93
C ALA A 131 8.57 -0.37 -7.66
N SER A 132 8.54 -1.48 -6.93
CA SER A 132 8.46 -2.84 -7.47
C SER A 132 7.11 -3.51 -7.20
N TRP A 133 6.07 -2.76 -6.82
CA TRP A 133 4.72 -3.33 -6.73
C TRP A 133 4.29 -3.77 -8.13
N GLN A 134 4.05 -5.06 -8.33
CA GLN A 134 3.64 -5.63 -9.61
C GLN A 134 2.14 -5.51 -9.78
N VAL A 135 1.71 -5.06 -10.96
CA VAL A 135 0.31 -4.93 -11.34
C VAL A 135 -0.06 -6.13 -12.19
N ASN A 136 -1.05 -6.90 -11.74
CA ASN A 136 -1.66 -7.99 -12.50
C ASN A 136 -3.10 -7.61 -12.84
N VAL A 137 -3.42 -7.52 -14.13
CA VAL A 137 -4.79 -7.30 -14.60
C VAL A 137 -5.30 -8.56 -15.27
N THR A 138 -6.60 -8.83 -15.12
CA THR A 138 -7.25 -10.01 -15.70
C THR A 138 -8.59 -9.64 -16.28
N VAL A 139 -9.00 -10.33 -17.34
CA VAL A 139 -10.36 -10.29 -17.89
C VAL A 139 -10.65 -11.62 -18.59
N ALA A 140 -11.91 -12.05 -18.57
CA ALA A 140 -12.38 -13.20 -19.31
C ALA A 140 -13.45 -12.78 -20.33
N ASP A 141 -13.70 -13.63 -21.32
CA ASP A 141 -14.88 -13.55 -22.16
C ASP A 141 -16.07 -14.27 -21.51
N ILE A 142 -17.27 -14.05 -22.06
CA ILE A 142 -18.52 -14.69 -21.63
C ILE A 142 -18.54 -16.22 -21.80
N ASN A 143 -17.62 -16.77 -22.58
CA ASN A 143 -17.49 -18.20 -22.84
C ASN A 143 -16.44 -18.88 -21.93
N GLY A 144 -15.80 -18.11 -21.04
CA GLY A 144 -14.92 -18.58 -19.97
C GLY A 144 -13.43 -18.57 -20.26
N ASN A 145 -12.95 -18.16 -21.45
CA ASN A 145 -11.50 -18.01 -21.64
C ASN A 145 -11.02 -16.75 -20.93
N ARG A 146 -9.90 -16.83 -20.22
CA ARG A 146 -9.34 -15.75 -19.39
C ARG A 146 -7.94 -15.38 -19.84
N THR A 147 -7.63 -14.09 -19.87
CA THR A 147 -6.28 -13.59 -20.07
C THR A 147 -5.81 -12.77 -18.87
N ASN A 148 -4.50 -12.62 -18.72
CA ASN A 148 -3.90 -11.76 -17.71
C ASN A 148 -2.60 -11.10 -18.21
N ASP A 149 -2.27 -9.93 -17.65
CA ASP A 149 -1.04 -9.20 -17.93
C ASP A 149 -0.39 -8.75 -16.63
N THR A 150 0.91 -9.05 -16.47
CA THR A 150 1.74 -8.69 -15.30
C THR A 150 2.94 -7.82 -15.66
N GLY A 151 2.90 -7.12 -16.79
CA GLY A 151 4.05 -6.40 -17.35
C GLY A 151 4.30 -5.03 -16.72
N SER A 152 3.38 -4.50 -15.93
CA SER A 152 3.45 -3.17 -15.34
C SER A 152 3.82 -3.18 -13.87
N SER A 153 4.55 -2.16 -13.43
CA SER A 153 4.83 -1.89 -12.03
C SER A 153 4.23 -0.58 -11.56
N PHE A 154 4.08 -0.45 -10.25
CA PHE A 154 3.56 0.69 -9.52
C PHE A 154 4.57 1.11 -8.45
N THR A 155 4.65 2.41 -8.18
CA THR A 155 5.44 2.95 -7.08
C THR A 155 4.55 3.48 -5.97
N LEU A 156 4.64 2.88 -4.79
CA LEU A 156 4.17 3.49 -3.56
C LEU A 156 5.36 4.21 -2.91
N ASN A 157 5.27 5.53 -2.78
CA ASN A 157 6.32 6.33 -2.19
C ASN A 157 6.43 6.07 -0.67
N SER A 158 7.54 6.53 -0.10
CA SER A 158 7.76 6.48 1.33
C SER A 158 7.21 7.73 2.01
N LEU A 159 6.55 7.52 3.15
CA LEU A 159 6.08 8.54 4.07
C LEU A 159 6.74 8.30 5.43
N SER A 160 7.63 9.21 5.83
CA SER A 160 8.15 9.27 7.19
C SER A 160 7.21 10.12 8.04
N ALA A 161 6.43 9.47 8.89
CA ALA A 161 5.52 10.15 9.81
C ALA A 161 5.44 9.40 11.14
N MET A 162 5.36 10.15 12.24
CA MET A 162 5.13 9.61 13.57
C MET A 162 4.24 10.52 14.38
N ARG A 163 3.56 9.95 15.38
CA ARG A 163 2.80 10.70 16.37
C ARG A 163 3.14 10.23 17.78
N ILE A 164 3.08 11.16 18.71
CA ILE A 164 3.08 10.87 20.14
C ILE A 164 1.61 10.74 20.55
N LEU A 165 1.22 9.60 21.12
CA LEU A 165 -0.16 9.35 21.53
C LEU A 165 -0.46 9.91 22.92
N ASP A 166 0.51 9.81 23.84
CA ASP A 166 0.41 10.30 25.22
C ASP A 166 1.54 11.27 25.52
N THR A 167 1.22 12.47 26.02
CA THR A 167 2.20 13.55 26.26
C THR A 167 2.44 13.86 27.73
N SER A 168 1.76 13.15 28.65
CA SER A 168 1.89 13.36 30.10
C SER A 168 2.42 12.10 30.78
N PHE A 169 3.34 12.27 31.72
CA PHE A 169 3.81 11.22 32.61
C PHE A 169 3.61 11.68 34.06
N ASP A 170 3.38 10.72 34.95
CA ASP A 170 3.23 10.93 36.38
C ASP A 170 4.03 9.86 37.13
N PHE A 171 4.66 10.27 38.22
CA PHE A 171 5.38 9.38 39.14
C PHE A 171 4.63 9.26 40.49
N GLY A 172 3.46 9.89 40.60
CA GLY A 172 2.70 10.00 41.82
C GLY A 172 3.46 10.74 42.90
N SER A 173 3.45 10.20 44.12
CA SER A 173 4.19 10.77 45.26
C SER A 173 5.55 10.12 45.40
N VAL A 174 6.63 10.88 45.16
CA VAL A 174 8.01 10.42 45.32
C VAL A 174 8.69 11.20 46.43
N ALA A 175 9.28 10.48 47.40
CA ALA A 175 10.03 11.09 48.49
C ALA A 175 11.38 11.67 47.99
N LEU A 176 11.89 12.68 48.69
CA LEU A 176 13.23 13.22 48.42
C LEU A 176 14.29 12.12 48.55
N GLY A 177 15.24 12.09 47.60
CA GLY A 177 16.30 11.09 47.56
C GLY A 177 15.84 9.68 47.15
N ALA A 178 14.55 9.46 46.91
CA ALA A 178 14.05 8.17 46.44
C ALA A 178 14.19 8.03 44.92
N THR A 179 14.43 6.80 44.48
CA THR A 179 14.28 6.43 43.07
C THR A 179 12.84 5.98 42.86
N ALA A 180 12.09 6.69 42.02
CA ALA A 180 10.79 6.23 41.58
C ALA A 180 10.95 5.03 40.65
N GLY A 181 9.92 4.18 40.62
CA GLY A 181 9.77 3.20 39.56
C GLY A 181 9.56 3.85 38.19
N ALA A 182 9.20 3.05 37.20
CA ALA A 182 8.78 3.59 35.92
C ALA A 182 7.56 4.50 36.12
N ALA A 183 7.46 5.58 35.35
CA ALA A 183 6.27 6.43 35.34
C ALA A 183 5.00 5.59 35.09
N ASP A 184 3.88 5.98 35.68
CA ASP A 184 2.62 5.21 35.62
C ASP A 184 2.11 5.06 34.19
N ASN A 185 2.45 6.01 33.31
CA ASN A 185 2.16 5.98 31.88
C ASN A 185 3.44 6.22 31.07
N PRO A 186 3.82 5.34 30.13
CA PRO A 186 4.93 5.59 29.21
C PRO A 186 4.54 6.59 28.14
N PHE A 187 5.54 7.22 27.50
CA PHE A 187 5.31 7.86 26.21
C PHE A 187 5.07 6.78 25.17
N ILE A 188 3.91 6.82 24.51
CA ILE A 188 3.65 5.96 23.36
C ILE A 188 3.91 6.76 22.10
N ILE A 189 4.92 6.35 21.34
CA ILE A 189 5.17 6.84 19.99
C ILE A 189 4.63 5.81 18.99
N ASN A 190 4.05 6.30 17.90
CA ASN A 190 3.45 5.48 16.86
C ASN A 190 3.97 5.89 15.48
N ASN A 191 4.37 4.92 14.67
CA ASN A 191 4.65 5.11 13.26
C ASN A 191 3.34 5.30 12.49
N THR A 192 3.15 6.48 11.92
CA THR A 192 1.94 6.82 11.14
C THR A 192 2.21 6.85 9.64
N GLY A 193 3.38 6.39 9.21
CA GLY A 193 3.78 6.22 7.81
C GLY A 193 4.16 4.76 7.46
N ASN A 194 4.90 4.60 6.36
CA ASN A 194 5.42 3.32 5.86
C ASN A 194 6.96 3.27 5.80
N PHE A 195 7.61 4.05 6.66
CA PHE A 195 9.06 4.09 6.77
C PHE A 195 9.49 3.57 8.14
N ASP A 196 10.35 2.56 8.18
CA ASP A 196 10.91 2.06 9.44
C ASP A 196 11.95 3.03 9.97
N PHE A 197 11.75 3.51 11.21
CA PHE A 197 12.79 4.27 11.90
C PHE A 197 13.64 3.32 12.71
N THR A 198 14.93 3.36 12.46
CA THR A 198 15.91 2.49 13.11
C THR A 198 16.18 2.89 14.55
N TRP A 199 16.03 4.17 14.90
CA TRP A 199 16.12 4.63 16.28
C TRP A 199 15.28 5.89 16.55
N VAL A 200 15.10 6.15 17.84
CA VAL A 200 14.48 7.36 18.39
C VAL A 200 15.50 8.10 19.24
N ASN A 201 15.54 9.42 19.15
CA ASN A 201 16.30 10.26 20.07
C ASN A 201 15.33 11.03 20.97
N LEU A 202 15.65 11.08 22.27
CA LEU A 202 14.96 11.90 23.24
C LEU A 202 15.88 13.00 23.76
N THR A 203 15.42 14.24 23.75
CA THR A 203 16.09 15.38 24.37
C THR A 203 15.27 15.87 25.55
N GLY A 204 15.85 15.72 26.75
CA GLY A 204 15.25 16.19 28.00
C GLY A 204 15.72 17.60 28.36
N TYR A 205 14.87 18.31 29.12
CA TYR A 205 15.15 19.62 29.68
C TYR A 205 14.90 19.61 31.18
N ASP A 206 15.63 20.46 31.90
CA ASP A 206 15.43 20.68 33.33
C ASP A 206 13.99 21.13 33.60
N LEU A 207 13.39 20.58 34.66
CA LEU A 207 12.08 20.99 35.13
C LEU A 207 12.25 22.09 36.17
N HIS A 208 11.43 23.14 36.10
CA HIS A 208 11.45 24.25 37.06
C HIS A 208 10.12 24.33 37.81
N GLY A 209 10.19 24.75 39.07
CA GLY A 209 9.03 24.96 39.90
C GLY A 209 8.04 25.96 39.28
N VAL A 210 6.76 25.63 39.30
CA VAL A 210 5.69 26.51 38.77
C VAL A 210 5.45 27.69 39.71
N SER A 211 5.41 27.45 41.03
CA SER A 211 5.23 28.51 42.04
C SER A 211 6.52 29.25 42.37
N ASP A 212 7.64 28.54 42.46
CA ASP A 212 8.97 29.12 42.68
C ASP A 212 9.98 28.50 41.70
N ARG A 213 10.32 29.28 40.68
CA ARG A 213 11.24 28.89 39.60
C ARG A 213 12.71 28.80 40.02
N SER A 214 13.06 29.23 41.25
CA SER A 214 14.43 29.06 41.77
C SER A 214 14.76 27.60 42.09
N TYR A 215 13.75 26.76 42.24
CA TYR A 215 13.89 25.32 42.40
C TYR A 215 13.73 24.60 41.06
N SER A 216 14.61 23.64 40.82
CA SER A 216 14.61 22.83 39.59
C SER A 216 14.93 21.37 39.86
N ILE A 217 14.36 20.48 39.05
CA ILE A 217 14.75 19.07 38.95
C ILE A 217 15.56 18.92 37.65
N PRO A 218 16.87 18.69 37.74
CA PRO A 218 17.71 18.56 36.56
C PRO A 218 17.32 17.37 35.67
N ALA A 219 17.50 17.49 34.35
CA ALA A 219 17.23 16.42 33.39
C ALA A 219 18.04 15.14 33.70
N GLN A 220 19.24 15.28 34.25
CA GLN A 220 20.10 14.17 34.70
C GLN A 220 19.50 13.29 35.81
N ASN A 221 18.45 13.77 36.48
CA ASN A 221 17.71 12.97 37.44
C ASN A 221 16.72 12.02 36.76
N PHE A 222 16.51 12.17 35.44
CA PHE A 222 15.64 11.31 34.66
C PHE A 222 16.44 10.33 33.81
N THR A 223 15.91 9.11 33.67
CA THR A 223 16.41 8.13 32.70
C THR A 223 15.28 7.64 31.82
N VAL A 224 15.60 7.17 30.61
CA VAL A 224 14.64 6.66 29.63
C VAL A 224 14.99 5.25 29.17
N ASN A 225 14.00 4.37 29.13
CA ASN A 225 14.12 2.98 28.68
C ASN A 225 12.96 2.63 27.73
N VAL A 226 13.13 1.62 26.89
CA VAL A 226 12.03 1.03 26.09
C VAL A 226 11.26 -0.05 26.86
N SER A 227 11.67 -0.34 28.09
CA SER A 227 11.09 -1.34 28.98
C SER A 227 10.83 -0.78 30.38
N ALA A 228 9.72 -1.20 31.01
CA ALA A 228 9.33 -0.80 32.38
C ALA A 228 10.13 -1.54 33.49
N ASN A 229 11.03 -2.44 33.13
CA ASN A 229 11.67 -3.35 34.09
C ASN A 229 13.06 -2.90 34.56
N ALA A 230 13.60 -1.79 34.05
CA ALA A 230 14.94 -1.34 34.40
C ALA A 230 15.15 0.15 34.16
N ILE A 231 15.98 0.77 35.02
CA ILE A 231 16.51 2.12 34.81
C ILE A 231 17.23 2.17 33.45
N GLY A 232 16.97 3.22 32.69
CA GLY A 232 17.43 3.36 31.31
C GLY A 232 18.66 4.24 31.15
N LEU A 233 18.77 4.86 29.98
CA LEU A 233 19.84 5.82 29.68
C LEU A 233 19.58 7.14 30.39
N PRO A 234 20.57 7.74 31.06
CA PRO A 234 20.41 9.03 31.72
C PRO A 234 20.20 10.14 30.70
N LEU A 235 19.27 11.04 30.99
CA LEU A 235 19.10 12.25 30.20
C LEU A 235 20.12 13.31 30.61
N THR A 236 20.35 14.30 29.77
CA THR A 236 21.19 15.46 30.07
C THR A 236 20.53 16.67 29.45
N ASN A 237 20.56 17.81 30.17
CA ASN A 237 19.84 19.00 29.74
C ASN A 237 20.25 19.40 28.31
N GLN A 238 19.26 19.59 27.44
CA GLN A 238 19.44 19.99 26.03
C GLN A 238 20.31 19.04 25.19
N THR A 239 20.54 17.81 25.65
CA THR A 239 21.35 16.82 24.95
C THR A 239 20.50 15.63 24.55
N SER A 240 20.54 15.27 23.27
CA SER A 240 19.80 14.12 22.75
C SER A 240 20.46 12.80 23.16
N VAL A 241 19.66 11.87 23.69
CA VAL A 241 20.07 10.48 23.93
C VAL A 241 19.46 9.61 22.85
N ARG A 242 20.30 8.81 22.20
CA ARG A 242 19.87 7.84 21.18
C ARG A 242 19.45 6.53 21.82
N LEU A 243 18.21 6.13 21.56
CA LEU A 243 17.63 4.88 22.04
C LEU A 243 17.94 3.75 21.06
N ASN A 244 19.22 3.36 21.01
CA ASN A 244 19.69 2.21 20.24
C ASN A 244 20.83 1.43 20.92
N ALA A 245 21.05 1.66 22.22
CA ALA A 245 22.21 1.18 22.97
C ALA A 245 22.09 -0.29 23.40
N GLY A 246 21.92 -1.19 22.43
CA GLY A 246 21.80 -2.63 22.65
C GLY A 246 20.36 -3.15 22.79
N PRO A 247 20.16 -4.47 23.00
CA PRO A 247 18.84 -5.11 22.93
C PRO A 247 17.82 -4.53 23.91
N ALA A 248 18.29 -4.06 25.07
CA ALA A 248 17.46 -3.55 26.15
C ALA A 248 17.01 -2.09 25.96
N ASN A 249 17.63 -1.33 25.04
CA ASN A 249 17.37 0.11 24.83
C ASN A 249 17.22 0.45 23.34
N ASN A 250 16.76 -0.49 22.52
CA ASN A 250 16.55 -0.27 21.09
C ASN A 250 15.11 0.15 20.80
N ALA A 251 14.91 1.44 20.52
CA ALA A 251 13.63 2.00 20.10
C ALA A 251 13.54 2.04 18.57
N THR A 252 13.52 0.88 17.93
CA THR A 252 13.17 0.77 16.51
C THR A 252 11.66 0.95 16.38
N LEU A 253 11.23 1.89 15.55
CA LEU A 253 9.83 2.20 15.32
C LEU A 253 9.44 1.71 13.92
N TYR A 254 9.02 0.44 13.86
CA TYR A 254 8.60 -0.18 12.61
C TYR A 254 7.30 0.45 12.10
N HIS A 255 7.08 0.42 10.79
CA HIS A 255 5.77 0.67 10.24
C HIS A 255 4.88 -0.58 10.41
N GLY A 256 3.57 -0.37 10.54
CA GLY A 256 2.65 -1.48 10.69
C GLY A 256 1.22 -1.04 10.97
N ALA A 257 0.34 -2.02 11.09
CA ALA A 257 -1.04 -1.77 11.47
C ALA A 257 -1.13 -1.16 12.87
N PRO A 258 -2.14 -0.31 13.14
CA PRO A 258 -2.39 0.24 14.47
C PRO A 258 -2.47 -0.86 15.54
N GLY A 259 -1.82 -0.66 16.68
CA GLY A 259 -1.80 -1.62 17.80
C GLY A 259 -0.89 -2.84 17.58
N GLY A 260 -0.22 -2.93 16.43
CA GLY A 260 0.82 -3.93 16.16
C GLY A 260 2.21 -3.39 16.47
N VAL A 261 3.16 -3.72 15.60
CA VAL A 261 4.59 -3.32 15.71
C VAL A 261 4.86 -1.83 15.49
N ALA A 262 3.83 -1.05 15.17
CA ALA A 262 3.94 0.38 14.89
C ALA A 262 4.11 1.24 16.15
N ASN A 263 3.79 0.70 17.32
CA ASN A 263 3.87 1.40 18.59
C ASN A 263 5.16 1.05 19.34
N GLN A 264 5.76 2.06 19.97
CA GLN A 264 6.85 1.88 20.93
C GLN A 264 6.57 2.68 22.20
N SER A 265 6.73 2.03 23.35
CA SER A 265 6.65 2.70 24.65
C SER A 265 8.03 3.15 25.10
N LEU A 266 8.12 4.38 25.61
CA LEU A 266 9.30 4.92 26.29
C LEU A 266 8.94 5.18 27.74
N TRP A 267 9.63 4.49 28.64
CA TRP A 267 9.45 4.55 30.08
C TRP A 267 10.47 5.51 30.69
N LEU A 268 9.97 6.49 31.43
CA LEU A 268 10.82 7.38 32.22
C LEU A 268 10.95 6.86 33.66
N TYR A 269 12.12 7.09 34.24
CA TYR A 269 12.38 6.91 35.67
C TYR A 269 12.93 8.22 36.22
N VAL A 270 12.71 8.49 37.51
CA VAL A 270 13.28 9.64 38.19
C VAL A 270 13.99 9.22 39.47
N VAL A 271 15.17 9.78 39.70
CA VAL A 271 15.86 9.77 40.99
C VAL A 271 15.69 11.14 41.60
N MET A 272 14.86 11.26 42.64
CA MET A 272 14.56 12.57 43.22
C MET A 272 15.78 13.16 43.94
N PRO A 273 16.06 14.47 43.78
CA PRO A 273 17.05 15.16 44.59
C PRO A 273 16.82 14.93 46.09
N SER A 274 17.89 14.71 46.85
CA SER A 274 17.81 14.49 48.31
C SER A 274 17.56 15.77 49.10
N ALA A 275 17.83 16.94 48.49
CA ALA A 275 17.58 18.26 49.03
C ALA A 275 17.49 19.29 47.87
N GLY A 276 17.21 20.54 48.19
CA GLY A 276 17.26 21.64 47.22
C GLY A 276 16.06 21.70 46.27
N ILE A 277 14.95 21.06 46.64
CA ILE A 277 13.63 21.18 46.00
C ILE A 277 12.55 21.27 47.08
N ILE A 278 11.41 21.87 46.73
CA ILE A 278 10.23 21.97 47.61
C ILE A 278 9.02 21.26 46.97
N SER A 279 7.98 21.00 47.76
CA SER A 279 6.71 20.48 47.24
C SER A 279 6.02 21.54 46.38
N GLN A 280 5.99 21.30 45.08
CA GLN A 280 5.28 22.10 44.07
C GLN A 280 5.20 21.31 42.76
N GLN A 281 4.44 21.81 41.80
CA GLN A 281 4.50 21.31 40.44
C GLN A 281 5.80 21.75 39.77
N TYR A 282 6.40 20.88 38.97
CA TYR A 282 7.58 21.17 38.15
C TYR A 282 7.25 20.96 36.67
N ASN A 283 7.54 21.96 35.84
CA ASN A 283 7.33 21.89 34.39
C ASN A 283 8.65 22.13 33.65
N ALA A 284 8.81 21.48 32.50
CA ALA A 284 9.95 21.73 31.64
C ALA A 284 9.94 23.18 31.13
N THR A 285 11.11 23.81 31.05
CA THR A 285 11.25 25.18 30.48
C THR A 285 11.10 25.20 28.96
N ALA A 286 11.31 24.06 28.31
CA ALA A 286 11.04 23.80 26.92
C ALA A 286 10.42 22.41 26.78
N GLU A 287 9.66 22.19 25.71
CA GLU A 287 9.11 20.88 25.40
C GLU A 287 10.25 19.88 25.18
N TRP A 288 10.14 18.71 25.81
CA TRP A 288 11.05 17.61 25.52
C TRP A 288 10.82 17.16 24.08
N VAL A 289 11.91 16.89 23.37
CA VAL A 289 11.87 16.68 21.91
C VAL A 289 12.15 15.23 21.60
N LEU A 290 11.25 14.63 20.82
CA LEU A 290 11.43 13.32 20.20
C LEU A 290 11.74 13.49 18.71
N THR A 291 12.79 12.82 18.24
CA THR A 291 13.11 12.73 16.81
C THR A 291 13.38 11.29 16.41
N VAL A 292 13.16 10.97 15.15
CA VAL A 292 13.30 9.62 14.59
C VAL A 292 14.23 9.62 13.39
N SER A 293 14.88 8.49 13.12
CA SER A 293 15.76 8.32 11.94
C SER A 293 15.81 6.88 11.47
#